data_AF-A0AAD2MBB8-F1
#
_entry.id   AF-A0AAD2MBB8-F1
#
_cell.length_a   1.000
_cell.length_b   1.000
_cell.length_c   1.000
_cell.angle_alpha   90.00
_cell.angle_beta   90.00
_cell.angle_gamma   90.00
#
_symmetry.space_group_name_H-M   'P 1'
#
loop_
_entity.id
_entity.type
_entity.pdbx_description
1 polymer ?
#
loop_
_entity_poly.entity_id
_entity_poly.type
_entity_poly.pdbx_seq_one_letter_code
_entity_poly.pdbx_strand_id
1 'polypeptide(L)' 'MRDIIKAGVTERKDRKPEFNIQIGGSESEMSYALAKSFEMFISQAAKFNDKSFEQTKKDYLEAISVVISTIHDTESK' A
#
# COMPACT_ATOMS: atom_id res chain seq x y z
N MET A 1 12.46 -9.86 16.37
CA MET A 1 11.33 -9.73 15.43
C MET A 1 11.96 -9.64 14.05
N ARG A 2 11.63 -10.51 13.09
CA ARG A 2 12.22 -10.52 11.74
C ARG A 2 11.57 -9.40 10.92
N ASP A 3 12.35 -8.65 10.13
CA ASP A 3 11.81 -7.61 9.25
C ASP A 3 11.01 -8.24 8.10
N ILE A 4 9.70 -8.01 8.07
CA ILE A 4 8.75 -8.51 7.05
C ILE A 4 8.65 -7.54 5.87
N ILE A 5 8.83 -6.23 6.13
CA ILE A 5 8.94 -5.19 5.10
C ILE A 5 10.37 -4.65 5.14
N LYS A 6 11.08 -4.73 4.01
CA LYS A 6 12.35 -4.04 3.81
C LYS A 6 12.16 -3.00 2.73
N ALA A 7 12.21 -1.72 3.12
CA ALA A 7 12.22 -0.60 2.20
C ALA A 7 13.63 -0.01 2.16
N GLY A 8 14.19 0.19 0.98
CA GLY A 8 15.51 0.76 0.81
C GLY A 8 15.70 1.40 -0.55
N VAL A 9 16.60 2.38 -0.62
CA VAL A 9 17.05 2.96 -1.88
C VAL A 9 18.27 2.17 -2.33
N THR A 10 18.18 1.55 -3.49
CA THR A 10 19.35 0.91 -4.11
C THR A 10 19.99 1.92 -5.05
N GLU A 11 21.15 2.42 -4.65
CA GLU A 11 21.99 3.25 -5.51
C GLU A 11 22.95 2.34 -6.29
N ARG A 12 22.85 2.36 -7.62
CA ARG A 12 23.84 1.74 -8.51
C ARG A 12 24.54 2.83 -9.30
N LYS A 13 25.86 2.73 -9.48
CA LYS A 13 26.70 3.76 -10.12
C LYS A 13 26.28 4.07 -11.57
N ASP A 14 25.52 3.17 -12.17
CA ASP A 14 25.13 3.08 -13.57
C ASP A 14 23.63 3.29 -13.80
N ARG A 15 22.83 3.54 -12.75
CA ARG A 15 21.38 3.77 -12.86
C ARG A 15 20.88 4.84 -11.91
N LYS A 16 19.70 5.38 -12.20
CA LYS A 16 18.99 6.24 -11.25
C LYS A 16 18.65 5.44 -9.98
N PRO A 17 18.62 6.07 -8.80
CA PRO A 17 18.25 5.40 -7.56
C PRO A 17 16.89 4.71 -7.71
N GLU A 18 16.83 3.43 -7.35
CA GLU A 18 15.60 2.64 -7.38
C GLU A 18 15.10 2.44 -5.94
N PHE A 19 13.85 2.81 -5.68
CA PHE A 19 13.20 2.53 -4.41
C PHE A 19 12.63 1.11 -4.45
N ASN A 20 13.17 0.24 -3.61
CA ASN A 20 12.79 -1.17 -3.55
C ASN A 20 12.05 -1.46 -2.25
N ILE A 21 10.84 -2.01 -2.37
CA ILE A 21 10.10 -2.61 -1.26
C ILE A 21 10.12 -4.13 -1.44
N GLN A 22 10.72 -4.85 -0.50
CA GLN A 22 10.60 -6.30 -0.40
C GLN A 22 9.65 -6.64 0.74
N ILE A 23 8.59 -7.37 0.42
CA ILE A 23 7.67 -7.95 1.40
C ILE A 23 7.92 -9.46 1.38
N GLY A 24 8.29 -10.04 2.52
CA GLY A 24 8.53 -11.47 2.64
C GLY A 24 8.13 -11.99 4.00
N GLY A 25 7.69 -13.25 4.06
CA GLY A 25 7.14 -13.86 5.27
C GLY A 25 6.04 -14.85 4.92
N SER A 26 5.38 -15.37 5.94
CA SER A 26 4.14 -16.11 5.81
C SER A 26 3.00 -15.23 5.29
N GLU A 27 1.93 -15.86 4.77
CA GLU A 27 0.75 -15.15 4.25
C GLU A 27 0.13 -14.17 5.27
N SER A 28 0.09 -14.55 6.54
CA SER A 28 -0.43 -13.71 7.62
C SER A 28 0.46 -12.49 7.89
N GLU A 29 1.78 -12.66 7.83
CA GLU A 29 2.75 -11.57 7.99
C GLU A 29 2.65 -10.57 6.82
N MET A 30 2.54 -11.07 5.59
CA MET A 30 2.32 -10.22 4.42
C MET A 30 0.99 -9.46 4.49
N SER A 31 -0.08 -10.14 4.90
CA SER A 31 -1.41 -9.53 5.09
C SER A 31 -1.39 -8.43 6.15
N TYR A 32 -0.70 -8.66 7.27
CA TYR A 32 -0.54 -7.67 8.33
C TYR A 32 0.27 -6.45 7.86
N ALA A 33 1.38 -6.69 7.17
CA ALA A 33 2.23 -5.65 6.58
C ALA A 33 1.46 -4.74 5.61
N LEU A 34 0.64 -5.33 4.74
CA LEU A 34 -0.23 -4.60 3.82
C LEU A 34 -1.29 -3.78 4.58
N ALA A 35 -1.99 -4.40 5.54
CA ALA A 35 -3.00 -3.71 6.35
C ALA A 35 -2.41 -2.50 7.09
N LYS A 36 -1.20 -2.64 7.66
CA LYS A 36 -0.50 -1.53 8.32
C LYS A 36 -0.09 -0.43 7.36
N SER A 37 0.36 -0.77 6.16
CA SER A 37 0.69 0.22 5.14
C SER A 37 -0.53 1.04 4.73
N PHE A 38 -1.69 0.40 4.56
CA PHE A 38 -2.95 1.08 4.26
C PHE A 38 -3.42 1.96 5.42
N GLU A 39 -3.33 1.49 6.66
CA GLU A 39 -3.67 2.29 7.84
C GLU A 39 -2.82 3.57 7.93
N MET A 40 -1.52 3.46 7.72
CA MET A 40 -0.62 4.62 7.67
C MET A 40 -0.99 5.60 6.55
N PHE A 41 -1.28 5.08 5.34
CA PHE A 41 -1.69 5.90 4.21
C PHE A 41 -2.98 6.68 4.49
N ILE A 42 -4.02 5.98 4.97
CA ILE A 42 -5.32 6.59 5.30
C ILE A 42 -5.14 7.65 6.40
N SER A 43 -4.35 7.36 7.43
CA SER A 43 -4.04 8.31 8.51
C SER A 43 -3.40 9.60 7.99
N GLN A 44 -2.48 9.50 7.02
CA GLN A 44 -1.83 10.69 6.45
C GLN A 44 -2.76 11.44 5.49
N ALA A 45 -3.53 10.73 4.67
CA ALA A 45 -4.52 11.33 3.79
C ALA A 45 -5.60 12.08 4.58
N ALA A 46 -6.06 11.53 5.69
CA ALA A 46 -7.03 12.16 6.58
C ALA A 46 -6.50 13.50 7.11
N LYS A 47 -5.26 13.52 7.60
CA LYS A 47 -4.58 14.74 8.08
C LYS A 47 -4.42 15.79 6.98
N PHE A 48 -3.99 15.37 5.79
CA PHE A 48 -3.75 16.30 4.68
C PHE A 48 -5.03 16.98 4.19
N ASN A 49 -6.15 16.25 4.21
CA ASN A 49 -7.44 16.72 3.70
C ASN A 49 -8.37 17.27 4.77
N ASP A 50 -7.90 17.42 6.02
CA ASP A 50 -8.70 17.83 7.18
C ASP A 50 -10.00 17.01 7.34
N LYS A 51 -9.88 15.69 7.11
CA LYS A 51 -10.98 14.73 7.23
C LYS A 51 -10.74 13.80 8.42
N SER A 52 -11.81 13.20 8.93
CA SER A 52 -11.66 12.11 9.89
C SER A 52 -11.04 10.88 9.23
N PHE A 53 -10.33 10.08 10.04
CA PHE A 53 -9.81 8.79 9.59
C PHE A 53 -10.92 7.89 9.05
N GLU A 54 -12.06 7.82 9.75
CA GLU A 54 -13.21 6.98 9.36
C GLU A 54 -13.83 7.40 8.02
N GLN A 55 -13.98 8.70 7.77
CA GLN A 55 -14.47 9.18 6.48
C GLN A 55 -13.46 8.86 5.37
N THR A 56 -12.18 9.11 5.61
CA THR A 56 -11.12 8.84 4.62
C THR A 56 -10.99 7.35 4.31
N LYS A 57 -11.11 6.49 5.33
CA LYS A 57 -11.14 5.04 5.19
C LYS A 57 -12.30 4.60 4.30
N LYS A 58 -13.50 5.13 4.54
CA LYS A 58 -14.68 4.83 3.72
C LYS A 58 -14.48 5.25 2.26
N ASP A 59 -14.10 6.51 2.02
CA ASP A 59 -13.85 7.04 0.68
C ASP A 59 -12.82 6.17 -0.08
N TYR A 60 -11.77 5.74 0.61
CA TYR A 60 -10.70 4.94 0.02
C TYR A 60 -11.12 3.50 -0.28
N LEU A 61 -11.89 2.86 0.60
CA LEU A 61 -12.42 1.51 0.35
C LEU A 61 -13.38 1.49 -0.85
N GLU A 62 -14.21 2.53 -0.99
CA GLU A 62 -15.07 2.71 -2.17
C GLU A 62 -14.23 2.83 -3.45
N ALA A 63 -13.19 3.67 -3.44
CA ALA A 63 -12.30 3.85 -4.59
C ALA A 63 -11.56 2.55 -4.96
N ILE A 64 -11.01 1.83 -3.98
CA ILE A 64 -10.35 0.54 -4.21
C ILE A 64 -11.31 -0.47 -4.84
N SER A 65 -12.54 -0.55 -4.34
CA SER A 65 -13.56 -1.48 -4.86
C SER A 65 -13.81 -1.25 -6.36
N VAL A 66 -13.93 0.02 -6.78
CA VAL A 66 -14.10 0.39 -8.19
C VAL A 66 -12.88 -0.02 -9.04
N VAL A 67 -11.66 0.26 -8.54
CA VAL A 67 -10.42 -0.07 -9.26
C VAL A 67 -10.26 -1.58 -9.41
N ILE A 68 -10.46 -2.35 -8.34
CA ILE A 68 -10.36 -3.82 -8.38
C ILE A 68 -11.38 -4.40 -9.35
N SER A 69 -12.63 -3.93 -9.30
CA SER A 69 -13.67 -4.38 -10.22
C SER A 69 -13.28 -4.10 -11.67
N THR A 70 -12.75 -2.91 -11.94
CA THR A 70 -12.29 -2.52 -13.29
C THR A 70 -11.13 -3.39 -13.78
N ILE A 71 -10.15 -3.69 -12.93
CA ILE A 71 -9.03 -4.58 -13.27
C ILE A 71 -9.57 -5.97 -13.59
N HIS A 72 -10.43 -6.52 -12.73
CA HIS A 72 -11.00 -7.85 -12.92
C HIS A 72 -11.82 -7.97 -14.21
N ASP A 73 -12.65 -6.96 -14.51
CA ASP A 73 -13.44 -6.90 -15.75
C ASP A 73 -12.56 -6.78 -17.00
N THR A 74 -11.39 -6.16 -16.87
CA THR A 74 -10.43 -5.99 -17.98
C THR A 74 -9.64 -7.27 -18.22
N GLU A 75 -9.18 -7.93 -17.16
CA GLU A 75 -8.41 -9.18 -17.25
C GLU A 75 -9.27 -10.40 -17.61
N SER A 76 -10.58 -10.32 -17.39
CA SER A 76 -11.53 -11.40 -17.73
C SER A 76 -12.11 -11.30 -19.15
N LYS A 77 -11.68 -10.32 -19.96
CA LYS A 77 -12.07 -10.14 -21.37
C LYS A 77 -10.96 -10.59 -22.33
#